data_AF-A0A4Q8M637-F1
#
_entry.id   AF-A0A4Q8M637-F1
#
_cell.length_a   1.000
_cell.length_b   1.000
_cell.length_c   1.000
_cell.angle_alpha   90.00
_cell.angle_beta   90.00
_cell.angle_gamma   90.00
#
_symmetry.space_group_name_H-M   'P 1'
#
loop_
_entity.id
_entity.type
_entity.pdbx_description
1 polymer ?
#
loop_
_entity_poly.entity_id
_entity_poly.type
_entity_poly.pdbx_seq_one_letter_code
_entity_poly.pdbx_strand_id
1 'polypeptide(L)'
;MPQGENLAPGQAWRIKFGAGNRNNHTAHIRALVDGDHVVYRQWSKYRQRWIYRVEPIDWFDMLDETGHLKRDASADRHEPTPTAGG
;
A
#
# COMPACT_ATOMS: atom_id res chain seq x y z
N MET A 1 -4.60 17.60 3.55
CA MET A 1 -3.15 17.46 3.74
C MET A 1 -2.59 16.90 2.44
N PRO A 2 -1.55 17.49 1.84
CA PRO A 2 -1.03 17.03 0.56
C PRO A 2 -0.41 15.62 0.69
N GLN A 3 -0.57 14.88 -0.40
CA GLN A 3 -0.24 13.48 -0.62
C GLN A 3 1.29 13.25 -0.53
N GLY A 4 1.73 12.14 0.07
CA GLY A 4 3.15 11.72 0.02
C GLY A 4 4.17 12.41 0.94
N GLU A 5 3.80 13.37 1.80
CA GLU A 5 4.77 14.14 2.64
C GLU A 5 5.69 13.27 3.54
N ASN A 6 5.26 12.05 3.88
CA ASN A 6 6.03 11.16 4.74
C ASN A 6 6.91 10.14 4.01
N LEU A 7 6.93 10.12 2.67
CA LEU A 7 7.83 9.25 1.92
C LEU A 7 9.17 9.94 1.64
N ALA A 8 10.25 9.27 2.01
CA ALA A 8 11.60 9.75 1.73
C ALA A 8 12.53 8.60 1.30
N PRO A 9 13.48 8.84 0.37
CA PRO A 9 14.56 7.90 0.09
C PRO A 9 15.28 7.44 1.37
N GLY A 10 15.51 6.14 1.48
CA GLY A 10 16.13 5.52 2.67
C GLY A 10 15.14 4.99 3.70
N GLN A 11 13.86 5.37 3.64
CA GLN A 11 12.83 4.80 4.51
C GLN A 11 12.49 3.36 4.15
N ALA A 12 11.95 2.64 5.14
CA ALA A 12 11.41 1.30 4.96
C ALA A 12 9.94 1.28 5.40
N TRP A 13 9.08 0.79 4.52
CA TRP A 13 7.65 0.61 4.75
C TRP A 13 7.32 -0.88 4.79
N ARG A 14 6.64 -1.30 5.85
CA ARG A 14 6.07 -2.65 5.92
C ARG A 14 4.74 -2.61 5.18
N ILE A 15 4.50 -3.53 4.28
CA ILE A 15 3.25 -3.61 3.50
C ILE A 15 2.60 -4.93 3.84
N LYS A 16 1.32 -4.88 4.24
CA LYS A 16 0.55 -5.99 4.77
C LYS A 16 -0.83 -6.06 4.12
N PHE A 17 -1.13 -7.21 3.54
CA PHE A 17 -2.42 -7.55 2.93
C PHE A 17 -3.18 -8.60 3.78
N GLY A 18 -2.97 -8.57 5.10
CA GLY A 18 -3.52 -9.55 6.05
C GLY A 18 -2.52 -10.62 6.51
N ALA A 19 -2.90 -11.38 7.53
CA ALA A 19 -2.05 -12.40 8.14
C ALA A 19 -1.73 -13.53 7.13
N GLY A 20 -0.45 -13.91 7.03
CA GLY A 20 -0.01 -15.00 6.14
C GLY A 20 -0.02 -14.69 4.64
N ASN A 21 -0.42 -13.48 4.21
CA ASN A 21 -0.45 -13.14 2.80
C ASN A 21 0.98 -13.11 2.22
N ARG A 22 1.21 -13.89 1.16
CA ARG A 22 2.52 -13.99 0.47
C ARG A 22 2.99 -12.66 -0.13
N ASN A 23 2.07 -11.72 -0.33
CA ASN A 23 2.37 -10.38 -0.83
C ASN A 23 2.83 -9.44 0.28
N ASN A 24 2.85 -9.86 1.55
CA ASN A 24 3.42 -9.07 2.63
C ASN A 24 4.92 -8.90 2.40
N HIS A 25 5.40 -7.66 2.41
CA HIS A 25 6.80 -7.36 2.15
C HIS A 25 7.25 -6.08 2.86
N THR A 26 8.56 -5.84 2.86
CA THR A 26 9.13 -4.55 3.26
C THR A 26 9.65 -3.85 2.01
N ALA A 27 9.08 -2.69 1.72
CA ALA A 27 9.52 -1.80 0.67
C ALA A 27 10.57 -0.84 1.21
N HIS A 28 11.77 -0.86 0.63
CA HIS A 28 12.82 0.11 0.93
C HIS A 28 12.82 1.18 -0.15
N ILE A 29 12.44 2.41 0.22
CA ILE A 29 12.33 3.54 -0.70
C ILE A 29 13.73 3.95 -1.16
N ARG A 30 13.89 4.12 -2.48
CA ARG A 30 15.17 4.45 -3.13
C ARG A 30 15.16 5.81 -3.80
N ALA A 31 14.03 6.20 -4.39
CA ALA A 31 13.88 7.49 -5.04
C ALA A 31 12.40 7.88 -5.10
N LEU A 32 12.17 9.19 -5.20
CA LEU A 32 10.92 9.77 -5.69
C LEU A 32 11.22 10.32 -7.08
N VAL A 33 10.38 10.02 -8.05
CA VAL A 33 10.57 10.39 -9.46
C VAL A 33 9.40 11.29 -9.86
N ASP A 34 9.72 12.42 -10.46
CA ASP A 34 8.78 13.41 -11.04
C ASP A 34 7.66 13.91 -10.10
N GLY A 35 7.77 13.62 -8.79
CA GLY A 35 6.84 14.03 -7.76
C GLY A 35 5.59 13.16 -7.63
N ASP A 36 5.43 12.11 -8.45
CA ASP A 36 4.24 11.27 -8.53
C ASP A 36 4.54 9.76 -8.42
N HIS A 37 5.79 9.35 -8.60
CA HIS A 37 6.22 7.96 -8.52
C HIS A 37 7.23 7.73 -7.41
N VAL A 38 7.20 6.53 -6.85
CA VAL A 38 8.19 6.05 -5.90
C VAL A 38 8.88 4.80 -6.43
N VAL A 39 10.21 4.83 -6.37
CA VAL A 39 11.05 3.67 -6.66
C VAL A 39 11.39 3.03 -5.33
N TYR A 40 11.03 1.75 -5.17
CA TYR A 40 11.40 0.98 -4.00
C TYR A 40 11.97 -0.37 -4.39
N ARG A 41 12.70 -0.98 -3.46
CA ARG A 41 13.15 -2.36 -3.58
C ARG A 41 12.57 -3.24 -2.48
N GLN A 42 12.33 -4.50 -2.82
CA GLN A 42 11.93 -5.54 -1.88
C GLN A 42 12.81 -6.78 -2.07
N TRP A 43 13.11 -7.49 -1.00
CA TRP A 43 13.79 -8.78 -1.11
C TRP A 43 12.80 -9.86 -1.52
N SER A 44 13.03 -10.50 -2.67
CA SER A 44 12.25 -11.67 -3.06
C SER A 44 12.88 -12.92 -2.47
N LYS A 45 12.19 -13.53 -1.49
CA LYS A 45 12.60 -14.83 -0.94
C LYS A 45 12.62 -15.93 -2.01
N TYR A 46 11.70 -15.89 -2.98
CA TYR A 46 11.65 -16.87 -4.07
C TYR A 46 12.83 -16.73 -5.03
N ARG A 47 13.17 -15.50 -5.43
CA ARG A 47 14.25 -15.25 -6.41
C ARG A 47 15.62 -15.01 -5.78
N GLN A 48 15.73 -15.02 -4.46
CA GLN A 48 16.95 -14.73 -3.69
C GLN A 48 17.66 -13.46 -4.18
N ARG A 49 16.88 -12.41 -4.47
CA ARG A 49 17.41 -11.13 -4.99
C ARG A 49 16.51 -9.96 -4.64
N TRP A 50 17.09 -8.78 -4.69
CA TRP A 50 16.33 -7.52 -4.67
C TRP A 50 15.55 -7.35 -5.97
N ILE A 51 14.27 -7.01 -5.85
CA ILE A 51 13.40 -6.61 -6.96
C ILE A 51 13.09 -5.14 -6.77
N TYR A 52 13.31 -4.35 -7.81
CA TYR A 52 12.94 -2.94 -7.86
C TYR A 52 11.56 -2.81 -8.50
N ARG A 53 10.76 -1.89 -7.97
CA ARG A 53 9.43 -1.55 -8.45
C ARG A 53 9.30 -0.04 -8.51
N VAL A 54 8.47 0.41 -9.44
CA VAL A 54 8.04 1.79 -9.59
C VAL A 54 6.53 1.75 -9.46
N GLU A 55 5.99 2.48 -8.49
CA GLU A 55 4.55 2.56 -8.25
C GLU A 55 4.18 4.04 -8.05
N PRO A 56 2.92 4.43 -8.33
CA PRO A 56 2.43 5.75 -7.96
C PRO A 56 2.52 5.99 -6.46
N ILE A 57 2.75 7.24 -6.05
CA ILE A 57 2.79 7.63 -4.62
C ILE A 57 1.46 7.30 -3.92
N ASP A 58 0.34 7.51 -4.60
CA ASP A 58 -1.02 7.20 -4.11
C ASP A 58 -1.18 5.74 -3.70
N TRP A 59 -0.34 4.84 -4.22
CA TRP A 59 -0.34 3.44 -3.80
C TRP A 59 0.04 3.27 -2.32
N PHE A 60 0.98 4.08 -1.84
CA PHE A 60 1.35 4.11 -0.43
C PHE A 60 0.32 4.87 0.41
N ASP A 61 -0.42 5.81 -0.19
CA ASP A 61 -1.50 6.50 0.50
C ASP A 61 -2.69 5.58 0.79
N MET A 62 -2.85 4.49 0.04
CA MET A 62 -3.79 3.43 0.38
C MET A 62 -3.39 2.65 1.63
N LEU A 63 -2.18 2.84 2.17
CA LEU A 63 -1.70 2.12 3.36
C LEU A 63 -1.80 3.00 4.61
N ASP A 64 -2.19 2.40 5.73
CA ASP A 64 -2.11 3.01 7.05
C ASP A 64 -0.66 3.05 7.56
N GLU A 65 -0.43 3.74 8.67
CA GLU A 65 0.90 3.90 9.27
C GLU A 65 1.54 2.57 9.69
N THR A 66 0.74 1.50 9.82
CA THR A 66 1.21 0.15 10.17
C THR A 66 1.44 -0.75 8.95
N GLY A 67 1.13 -0.23 7.75
CA GLY A 67 1.32 -0.90 6.48
C GLY A 67 0.12 -1.66 5.91
N HIS A 68 -1.05 -1.59 6.53
CA HIS A 68 -2.25 -2.26 6.02
C HIS A 68 -3.01 -1.37 5.06
N LEU A 69 -3.75 -1.96 4.13
CA LEU A 69 -4.70 -1.18 3.34
C LEU A 69 -5.70 -0.47 4.26
N LYS A 70 -5.79 0.85 4.12
CA LYS A 70 -6.84 1.66 4.74
C LYS A 70 -8.18 1.07 4.31
N ARG A 71 -9.06 0.82 5.28
CA ARG A 71 -10.42 0.36 4.99
C ARG A 71 -11.11 1.46 4.18
N ASP A 72 -11.55 1.14 2.96
CA ASP A 72 -12.37 2.06 2.19
C ASP A 72 -13.67 2.32 2.97
N ALA A 73 -13.86 3.56 3.44
CA ALA A 73 -15.08 4.00 4.11
C ALA A 73 -16.31 3.96 3.16
N SER A 74 -16.11 3.72 1.87
CA SER A 74 -17.16 3.50 0.86
C SER A 74 -17.70 2.07 0.83
N ALA A 75 -17.00 1.10 1.43
CA ALA A 75 -17.44 -0.31 1.46
C ALA A 75 -18.58 -0.58 2.46
N ASP A 76 -18.85 0.34 3.39
CA ASP A 76 -19.93 0.24 4.38
C ASP A 76 -21.27 0.82 3.88
N ARG A 77 -21.37 1.25 2.61
CA ARG A 77 -22.64 1.69 2.00
C ARG A 77 -23.42 0.55 1.33
N HIS A 78 -23.43 -0.64 1.93
CA HIS A 78 -24.51 -1.57 1.64
C HIS A 78 -25.74 -1.10 2.41
N GLU A 79 -26.56 -0.29 1.75
CA GLU A 79 -27.92 -0.04 2.21
C GLU A 79 -28.61 -1.40 2.45
N PRO A 80 -29.25 -1.62 3.60
CA PRO A 80 -30.10 -2.79 3.76
C PRO A 80 -31.24 -2.66 2.76
N THR A 81 -31.30 -3.58 1.79
CA THR A 81 -32.45 -3.75 0.92
C THR A 81 -33.69 -3.85 1.81
N PRO A 82 -34.70 -2.96 1.68
CA PRO A 82 -35.93 -3.13 2.43
C PRO A 82 -36.61 -4.41 1.93
N THR A 83 -36.61 -5.44 2.77
CA THR A 83 -37.40 -6.64 2.52
C THR A 83 -38.85 -6.22 2.53
N ALA A 84 -39.47 -6.17 1.35
CA ALA A 84 -40.89 -5.92 1.21
C ALA A 84 -41.64 -7.03 1.99
N GLY A 85 -42.36 -6.62 3.03
CA GLY A 85 -43.34 -7.47 3.69
C GLY A 85 -44.48 -7.77 2.72
N GLY A 86 -44.79 -9.05 2.58
CA GLY A 86 -45.98 -9.58 1.93
C GLY A 86 -46.56 -10.69 2.79
#